data_AF-C7LS10-F1
#
_entry.id   AF-C7LS10-F1
#
_cell.length_a   1.000
_cell.length_b   1.000
_cell.length_c   1.000
_cell.angle_alpha   90.00
_cell.angle_beta   90.00
_cell.angle_gamma   90.00
#
_symmetry.space_group_name_H-M   'P 1'
#
loop_
_entity.id
_entity.type
_entity.pdbx_description
1 polymer ?
#
loop_
_entity_poly.entity_id
_entity_poly.type
_entity_poly.pdbx_seq_one_letter_code
_entity_poly.pdbx_strand_id
1 'polypeptide(L)'
;MIITFKFSIFNLNIEHQILKELGEFTVFCMQAINENISLPNISNIIQLEEELIKKQLTFLISRKYLNSDYNLSQKGREIIELLQFINIFNQDEVKIALEQYVENDLKKIFSIDNSNFEKKQQGYLIKNNFFDYKLQTKFDEMIENDKNKIKFFLTDRFPNHKNIVDKHIDSFIFRILKINEEIFYNHSITEDAFIDMLEDSKLQNKNYITIEIPVVEIKKIVKSNILDKETVDSIQEKFDEYKYFNMINGKPISCLNKISNSTNLSIESKLKKNNIAKMQSLESISINNLLFVDLKTDIKDLKETKFFNITDIFRDI
;
A
#
# COMPACT_ATOMS: atom_id res chain seq x y z
N MET A 1 14.91 13.61 -5.01
CA MET A 1 13.79 13.82 -4.07
C MET A 1 13.44 12.49 -3.40
N ILE A 2 12.89 12.49 -2.19
CA ILE A 2 12.39 11.27 -1.53
C ILE A 2 10.90 11.45 -1.27
N ILE A 3 10.10 10.48 -1.71
CA ILE A 3 8.66 10.37 -1.47
C ILE A 3 8.43 9.21 -0.51
N THR A 4 7.71 9.46 0.57
CA THR A 4 7.42 8.44 1.58
C THR A 4 5.97 7.97 1.49
N PHE A 5 5.79 6.65 1.50
CA PHE A 5 4.50 5.98 1.63
C PHE A 5 4.39 5.35 3.01
N LYS A 6 3.25 5.56 3.67
CA LYS A 6 2.93 4.98 4.98
C LYS A 6 2.12 3.70 4.82
N PHE A 7 2.47 2.70 5.62
CA PHE A 7 1.80 1.42 5.70
C PHE A 7 1.28 1.22 7.13
N SER A 8 0.05 0.70 7.22
CA SER A 8 -0.51 0.24 8.49
C SER A 8 -0.08 -1.20 8.74
N ILE A 9 0.27 -1.50 9.99
CA ILE A 9 0.63 -2.85 10.41
C ILE A 9 -0.57 -3.52 11.07
N PHE A 10 -0.77 -4.79 10.73
CA PHE A 10 -1.79 -5.63 11.31
C PHE A 10 -1.22 -6.99 11.73
N ASN A 11 -1.72 -7.53 12.83
CA ASN A 11 -1.57 -8.94 13.15
C ASN A 11 -2.57 -9.72 12.30
N LEU A 12 -2.09 -10.71 11.56
CA LEU A 12 -2.88 -11.62 10.77
C LEU A 12 -3.15 -12.87 11.58
N ASN A 13 -4.44 -13.21 11.73
CA ASN A 13 -4.90 -14.41 12.40
C ASN A 13 -5.65 -15.32 11.43
N ILE A 14 -5.54 -16.63 11.65
CA ILE A 14 -6.33 -17.65 10.97
C ILE A 14 -7.36 -18.22 11.94
N GLU A 15 -8.60 -18.23 11.50
CA GLU A 15 -9.70 -18.97 12.11
C GLU A 15 -10.15 -20.11 11.19
N HIS A 16 -10.71 -21.15 11.78
CA HIS A 16 -11.29 -22.28 11.06
C HIS A 16 -12.53 -22.78 11.79
N GLN A 17 -13.62 -23.06 11.07
CA GLN A 17 -14.90 -23.46 11.68
C GLN A 17 -14.78 -24.75 12.50
N ILE A 18 -13.89 -25.67 12.08
CA ILE A 18 -13.66 -26.93 12.79
C ILE A 18 -13.23 -26.77 14.26
N LEU A 19 -12.54 -25.67 14.61
CA LEU A 19 -12.18 -25.39 16.00
C LEU A 19 -13.42 -25.19 16.87
N LYS A 20 -14.44 -24.51 16.32
CA LYS A 20 -15.72 -24.29 17.00
C LYS A 20 -16.54 -25.58 17.07
N GLU A 21 -16.45 -26.45 16.07
CA GLU A 21 -17.17 -27.73 16.07
C GLU A 21 -16.61 -28.74 17.07
N LEU A 22 -15.26 -28.84 17.18
CA LEU A 22 -14.63 -29.84 18.02
C LEU A 22 -14.56 -29.40 19.49
N GLY A 23 -14.28 -28.12 19.74
CA GLY A 23 -14.05 -27.61 21.09
C GLY A 23 -12.69 -28.00 21.67
N GLU A 24 -12.18 -27.18 22.57
CA GLU A 24 -10.80 -27.28 23.11
C GLU A 24 -10.52 -28.63 23.79
N PHE A 25 -11.47 -29.13 24.57
CA PHE A 25 -11.33 -30.41 25.28
C PHE A 25 -11.16 -31.61 24.33
N THR A 26 -11.95 -31.63 23.27
CA THR A 26 -11.92 -32.70 22.26
C THR A 26 -10.60 -32.68 21.50
N VAL A 27 -10.11 -31.48 21.16
CA VAL A 27 -8.81 -31.29 20.50
C VAL A 27 -7.68 -31.77 21.41
N PHE A 28 -7.72 -31.43 22.70
CA PHE A 28 -6.76 -31.94 23.68
C PHE A 28 -6.75 -33.47 23.71
N CYS A 29 -7.91 -34.12 23.78
CA CYS A 29 -7.99 -35.59 23.78
C CYS A 29 -7.43 -36.19 22.49
N MET A 30 -7.74 -35.60 21.33
CA MET A 30 -7.19 -36.04 20.04
C MET A 30 -5.66 -35.92 19.99
N GLN A 31 -5.10 -34.82 20.50
CA GLN A 31 -3.64 -34.64 20.60
C GLN A 31 -3.01 -35.69 21.53
N ALA A 32 -3.59 -35.93 22.70
CA ALA A 32 -3.09 -36.93 23.63
C ALA A 32 -3.10 -38.35 23.01
N ILE A 33 -4.16 -38.70 22.26
CA ILE A 33 -4.22 -39.96 21.51
C ILE A 33 -3.14 -40.03 20.42
N ASN A 34 -2.86 -38.92 19.73
CA ASN A 34 -1.78 -38.83 18.74
C ASN A 34 -0.40 -39.12 19.36
N GLU A 35 -0.19 -38.67 20.59
CA GLU A 35 1.01 -38.92 21.39
C GLU A 35 1.00 -40.30 22.08
N ASN A 36 0.09 -41.20 21.68
CA ASN A 36 -0.08 -42.55 22.22
C ASN A 36 -0.43 -42.60 23.73
N ILE A 37 -1.06 -41.55 24.26
CA ILE A 37 -1.58 -41.54 25.63
C ILE A 37 -2.93 -42.28 25.65
N SER A 38 -3.03 -43.30 26.50
CA SER A 38 -4.25 -44.09 26.64
C SER A 38 -5.39 -43.30 27.31
N LEU A 39 -6.65 -43.63 26.99
CA LEU A 39 -7.83 -43.00 27.61
C LEU A 39 -7.84 -43.07 29.15
N PRO A 40 -7.43 -44.18 29.81
CA PRO A 40 -7.29 -44.21 31.27
C PRO A 40 -6.30 -43.18 31.79
N ASN A 41 -5.17 -42.97 31.09
CA ASN A 41 -4.18 -41.97 31.47
C ASN A 41 -4.72 -40.55 31.25
N ILE A 42 -5.41 -40.30 30.13
CA ILE A 42 -6.07 -39.02 29.87
C ILE A 42 -7.08 -38.73 30.98
N SER A 43 -7.92 -39.70 31.33
CA SER A 43 -8.90 -39.63 32.43
C SER A 43 -8.28 -39.24 33.76
N ASN A 44 -7.16 -39.87 34.11
CA ASN A 44 -6.40 -39.55 35.32
C ASN A 44 -5.79 -38.14 35.28
N ILE A 45 -5.30 -37.68 34.13
CA ILE A 45 -4.69 -36.34 33.99
C ILE A 45 -5.74 -35.25 34.16
N ILE A 46 -6.89 -35.38 33.49
CA ILE A 46 -7.94 -34.36 33.48
C ILE A 46 -8.92 -34.47 34.65
N GLN A 47 -8.83 -35.54 35.44
CA GLN A 47 -9.73 -35.84 36.57
C GLN A 47 -11.20 -35.95 36.15
N LEU A 48 -11.48 -36.57 35.00
CA LEU A 48 -12.83 -36.89 34.52
C LEU A 48 -12.96 -38.39 34.30
N GLU A 49 -14.13 -38.97 34.57
CA GLU A 49 -14.41 -40.39 34.34
C GLU A 49 -14.20 -40.78 32.87
N GLU A 50 -13.52 -41.91 32.63
CA GLU A 50 -13.22 -42.40 31.29
C GLU A 50 -14.47 -42.55 30.40
N GLU A 51 -15.60 -42.97 30.97
CA GLU A 51 -16.87 -43.12 30.24
C GLU A 51 -17.43 -41.78 29.75
N LEU A 52 -17.22 -40.68 30.48
CA LEU A 52 -17.61 -39.34 30.04
C LEU A 52 -16.74 -38.88 28.86
N ILE A 53 -15.43 -39.18 28.90
CA ILE A 53 -14.50 -38.90 27.80
C ILE A 53 -14.90 -39.69 26.57
N LYS A 54 -15.12 -41.01 26.70
CA LYS A 54 -15.57 -41.87 25.61
C LYS A 54 -16.85 -41.33 24.98
N LYS A 55 -17.82 -40.93 25.79
CA LYS A 55 -19.09 -40.35 25.31
C LYS A 55 -18.87 -39.09 24.46
N GLN A 56 -17.94 -38.21 24.86
CA GLN A 56 -17.57 -37.04 24.06
C GLN A 56 -16.87 -37.46 22.75
N LEU A 57 -15.95 -38.42 22.80
CA LEU A 57 -15.20 -38.89 21.64
C LEU A 57 -16.05 -39.71 20.65
N THR A 58 -17.20 -40.26 21.06
CA THR A 58 -18.12 -40.99 20.17
C THR A 58 -18.53 -40.15 18.96
N PHE A 59 -18.69 -38.83 19.12
CA PHE A 59 -18.97 -37.93 18.00
C PHE A 59 -17.84 -37.94 16.95
N LEU A 60 -16.59 -38.05 17.37
CA LEU A 60 -15.44 -38.12 16.46
C LEU A 60 -15.38 -39.40 15.66
N ILE A 61 -15.81 -40.53 16.24
CA ILE A 61 -15.97 -41.80 15.53
C ILE A 61 -17.02 -41.63 14.43
N SER A 62 -18.16 -40.99 14.73
CA SER A 62 -19.22 -40.74 13.75
C SER A 62 -18.74 -39.88 12.56
N ARG A 63 -17.82 -38.95 12.80
CA ARG A 63 -17.20 -38.07 11.80
C ARG A 63 -15.96 -38.67 11.12
N LYS A 64 -15.59 -39.91 11.48
CA LYS A 64 -14.44 -40.68 11.00
C LYS A 64 -13.08 -40.05 11.33
N TYR A 65 -12.98 -39.25 12.39
CA TYR A 65 -11.70 -38.76 12.90
C TYR A 65 -11.00 -39.81 13.77
N LEU A 66 -11.79 -40.60 14.51
CA LEU A 66 -11.33 -41.76 15.27
C LEU A 66 -11.93 -43.05 14.67
N ASN A 67 -11.28 -44.19 14.91
CA ASN A 67 -11.86 -45.51 14.66
C ASN A 67 -12.61 -46.03 15.91
N SER A 68 -13.18 -47.23 15.84
CA SER A 68 -13.91 -47.87 16.96
C SER A 68 -13.06 -48.08 18.21
N ASP A 69 -11.74 -48.18 18.04
CA ASP A 69 -10.77 -48.39 19.12
C ASP A 69 -10.22 -47.05 19.65
N TYR A 70 -10.86 -45.92 19.30
CA TYR A 70 -10.46 -44.57 19.68
C TYR A 70 -9.06 -44.15 19.18
N ASN A 71 -8.51 -44.83 18.16
CA ASN A 71 -7.28 -44.44 17.49
C ASN A 71 -7.55 -43.45 16.36
N LEU A 72 -6.60 -42.55 16.09
CA LEU A 72 -6.71 -41.57 15.01
C LEU A 72 -6.71 -42.24 13.64
N SER A 73 -7.72 -41.87 12.84
CA SER A 73 -7.72 -42.14 11.40
C SER A 73 -6.77 -41.19 10.67
N GLN A 74 -6.55 -41.42 9.37
CA GLN A 74 -5.82 -40.48 8.53
C GLN A 74 -6.46 -39.08 8.55
N LYS A 75 -7.79 -39.01 8.46
CA LYS A 75 -8.55 -37.77 8.54
C LYS A 75 -8.38 -37.10 9.91
N GLY A 76 -8.35 -37.87 10.99
CA GLY A 76 -8.11 -37.35 12.34
C GLY A 76 -6.72 -36.73 12.48
N ARG A 77 -5.68 -37.41 11.96
CA ARG A 77 -4.30 -36.88 11.94
C ARG A 77 -4.20 -35.56 11.17
N GLU A 78 -4.80 -35.49 9.97
CA GLU A 78 -4.82 -34.26 9.17
C GLU A 78 -5.49 -33.10 9.92
N ILE A 79 -6.57 -33.35 10.66
CA ILE A 79 -7.19 -32.31 11.48
C ILE A 79 -6.27 -31.87 12.63
N ILE A 80 -5.56 -32.77 13.30
CA ILE A 80 -4.60 -32.37 14.35
C ILE A 80 -3.49 -31.49 13.76
N GLU A 81 -2.91 -31.88 12.62
CA GLU A 81 -1.88 -31.10 11.93
C GLU A 81 -2.41 -29.71 11.55
N LEU A 82 -3.64 -29.62 11.04
CA LEU A 82 -4.33 -28.36 10.75
C LEU A 82 -4.44 -27.47 11.99
N LEU A 83 -4.91 -28.04 13.10
CA LEU A 83 -5.11 -27.29 14.34
C LEU A 83 -3.79 -26.83 14.97
N GLN A 84 -2.75 -27.68 14.90
CA GLN A 84 -1.39 -27.32 15.32
C GLN A 84 -0.85 -26.18 14.48
N PHE A 85 -1.00 -26.23 13.15
CA PHE A 85 -0.60 -25.14 12.27
C PHE A 85 -1.31 -23.83 12.62
N ILE A 86 -2.63 -23.84 12.80
CA ILE A 86 -3.40 -22.64 13.18
C ILE A 86 -2.89 -22.06 14.50
N ASN A 87 -2.63 -22.92 15.49
CA ASN A 87 -2.11 -22.48 16.78
C ASN A 87 -0.71 -21.87 16.66
N ILE A 88 0.22 -22.55 15.98
CA ILE A 88 1.58 -22.04 15.73
C ILE A 88 1.50 -20.69 15.01
N PHE A 89 0.72 -20.61 13.93
CA PHE A 89 0.56 -19.39 13.14
C PHE A 89 0.05 -18.22 13.98
N ASN A 90 -1.00 -18.43 14.78
CA ASN A 90 -1.58 -17.38 15.61
C ASN A 90 -0.69 -17.00 16.80
N GLN A 91 0.10 -17.95 17.34
CA GLN A 91 1.08 -17.69 18.40
C GLN A 91 2.30 -16.90 17.91
N ASP A 92 2.68 -17.08 16.64
CA ASP A 92 3.79 -16.36 16.00
C ASP A 92 3.49 -14.87 15.75
N GLU A 93 2.27 -14.40 16.06
CA GLU A 93 1.81 -13.02 15.88
C GLU A 93 2.21 -12.46 14.51
N VAL A 94 1.82 -13.17 13.45
CA VAL A 94 2.28 -12.87 12.10
C VAL A 94 1.83 -11.48 11.67
N LYS A 95 2.79 -10.56 11.57
CA LYS A 95 2.54 -9.17 11.18
C LYS A 95 2.59 -9.00 9.66
N ILE A 96 1.62 -8.26 9.14
CA ILE A 96 1.56 -7.83 7.74
C ILE A 96 1.44 -6.31 7.64
N ALA A 97 1.90 -5.77 6.52
CA ALA A 97 1.78 -4.36 6.18
C ALA A 97 0.84 -4.17 4.99
N LEU A 98 -0.07 -3.20 5.10
CA LEU A 98 -0.99 -2.80 4.04
C LEU A 98 -0.84 -1.30 3.77
N GLU A 99 -0.77 -0.94 2.49
CA GLU A 99 -0.71 0.44 2.04
C GLU A 99 -2.10 1.12 2.05
N GLN A 100 -2.10 2.46 2.11
CA GLN A 100 -3.29 3.29 2.32
C GLN A 100 -3.75 4.08 1.08
N TYR A 101 -3.39 3.64 -0.12
CA TYR A 101 -3.48 4.42 -1.36
C TYR A 101 -4.15 3.68 -2.53
N VAL A 102 -3.97 2.36 -2.68
CA VAL A 102 -4.59 1.53 -3.73
C VAL A 102 -5.93 0.96 -3.23
N GLU A 103 -6.99 1.08 -4.04
CA GLU A 103 -8.34 0.62 -3.65
C GLU A 103 -8.84 -0.62 -4.41
N ASN A 104 -8.17 -0.98 -5.50
CA ASN A 104 -8.60 -2.04 -6.41
C ASN A 104 -7.84 -3.35 -6.14
N ASP A 105 -8.06 -4.31 -7.03
CA ASP A 105 -7.49 -5.66 -6.98
C ASP A 105 -5.95 -5.69 -7.07
N LEU A 106 -5.28 -4.55 -7.28
CA LEU A 106 -3.83 -4.46 -7.26
C LEU A 106 -3.26 -4.21 -5.86
N LYS A 107 -4.12 -4.03 -4.84
CA LYS A 107 -3.68 -4.01 -3.44
C LYS A 107 -2.95 -5.32 -3.11
N LYS A 108 -1.82 -5.16 -2.42
CA LYS A 108 -0.91 -6.25 -2.03
C LYS A 108 -0.79 -6.33 -0.51
N ILE A 109 -0.44 -7.52 -0.05
CA ILE A 109 0.00 -7.78 1.32
C ILE A 109 1.53 -7.81 1.32
N PHE A 110 2.14 -7.13 2.27
CA PHE A 110 3.59 -7.14 2.43
C PHE A 110 3.96 -7.76 3.79
N SER A 111 5.08 -8.49 3.82
CA SER A 111 5.72 -8.85 5.08
C SER A 111 6.35 -7.62 5.71
N ILE A 112 6.19 -7.44 7.02
CA ILE A 112 6.84 -6.32 7.73
C ILE A 112 8.37 -6.42 7.70
N ASP A 113 8.90 -7.64 7.50
CA ASP A 113 10.34 -7.94 7.50
C ASP A 113 11.01 -7.57 6.18
N ASN A 114 10.28 -6.98 5.24
CA ASN A 114 10.81 -6.54 3.96
C ASN A 114 11.87 -5.44 4.14
N SER A 115 13.05 -5.63 3.55
CA SER A 115 14.19 -4.69 3.66
C SER A 115 13.92 -3.30 3.10
N ASN A 116 12.90 -3.15 2.26
CA ASN A 116 12.48 -1.87 1.72
C ASN A 116 11.72 -1.02 2.75
N PHE A 117 11.24 -1.61 3.85
CA PHE A 117 10.55 -0.86 4.88
C PHE A 117 11.51 -0.24 5.90
N GLU A 118 11.16 0.98 6.31
CA GLU A 118 11.88 1.75 7.31
C GLU A 118 10.94 2.21 8.43
N LYS A 119 11.53 2.38 9.63
CA LYS A 119 10.79 2.90 10.81
C LYS A 119 10.62 4.42 10.79
N LYS A 120 11.33 5.13 9.91
CA LYS A 120 11.32 6.59 9.86
C LYS A 120 10.86 7.06 8.48
N GLN A 121 9.97 8.04 8.48
CA GLN A 121 9.64 8.82 7.30
C GLN A 121 10.86 9.62 6.85
N GLN A 122 11.15 9.59 5.54
CA GLN A 122 12.19 10.41 4.93
C GLN A 122 11.63 11.23 3.76
N GLY A 123 11.65 12.56 3.88
CA GLY A 123 11.14 13.42 2.82
C GLY A 123 9.62 13.58 2.86
N TYR A 124 8.98 13.62 1.70
CA TYR A 124 7.59 14.03 1.55
C TYR A 124 6.62 12.87 1.81
N LEU A 125 5.89 12.90 2.93
CA LEU A 125 4.87 11.89 3.23
C LEU A 125 3.63 12.08 2.37
N ILE A 126 3.26 11.02 1.65
CA ILE A 126 2.01 10.96 0.92
C ILE A 126 0.86 10.86 1.93
N LYS A 127 -0.06 11.83 1.88
CA LYS A 127 -1.26 11.77 2.71
C LYS A 127 -2.10 10.58 2.31
N ASN A 128 -2.61 9.92 3.33
CA ASN A 128 -3.40 8.72 3.17
C ASN A 128 -4.79 9.08 2.65
N ASN A 129 -5.33 8.24 1.77
CA ASN A 129 -6.72 8.39 1.30
C ASN A 129 -7.69 7.56 2.15
N PHE A 130 -7.18 6.76 3.08
CA PHE A 130 -7.93 5.75 3.82
C PHE A 130 -7.91 5.97 5.33
N PHE A 131 -9.05 5.65 5.94
CA PHE A 131 -9.18 5.40 7.38
C PHE A 131 -9.07 3.89 7.62
N ASP A 132 -8.62 3.50 8.81
CA ASP A 132 -8.30 2.09 9.12
C ASP A 132 -9.48 1.12 8.92
N TYR A 133 -10.72 1.54 9.19
CA TYR A 133 -11.89 0.69 9.02
C TYR A 133 -12.10 0.26 7.55
N LYS A 134 -11.72 1.11 6.60
CA LYS A 134 -11.79 0.78 5.18
C LYS A 134 -10.69 -0.21 4.77
N LEU A 135 -9.55 -0.23 5.46
CA LEU A 135 -8.47 -1.19 5.18
C LEU A 135 -8.89 -2.62 5.55
N GLN A 136 -9.63 -2.79 6.65
CA GLN A 136 -10.22 -4.07 7.02
C GLN A 136 -11.14 -4.60 5.92
N THR A 137 -12.13 -3.79 5.51
CA THR A 137 -13.07 -4.19 4.46
C THR A 137 -12.35 -4.53 3.15
N LYS A 138 -11.32 -3.75 2.78
CA LYS A 138 -10.54 -4.03 1.58
C LYS A 138 -9.68 -5.28 1.68
N PHE A 139 -9.17 -5.59 2.86
CA PHE A 139 -8.48 -6.86 3.09
C PHE A 139 -9.45 -8.03 2.93
N ASP A 140 -10.63 -7.96 3.55
CA ASP A 140 -11.65 -9.01 3.47
C ASP A 140 -12.09 -9.25 2.01
N GLU A 141 -12.42 -8.18 1.27
CA GLU A 141 -12.73 -8.24 -0.18
C GLU A 141 -11.60 -8.89 -0.99
N MET A 142 -10.35 -8.52 -0.71
CA MET A 142 -9.19 -9.03 -1.44
C MET A 142 -8.98 -10.52 -1.20
N ILE A 143 -9.17 -10.99 0.03
CA ILE A 143 -9.04 -12.40 0.39
C ILE A 143 -10.23 -13.22 -0.13
N GLU A 144 -11.43 -12.66 -0.14
CA GLU A 144 -12.61 -13.30 -0.73
C GLU A 144 -12.45 -13.50 -2.23
N ASN A 145 -11.88 -12.51 -2.94
CA ASN A 145 -11.69 -12.57 -4.39
C ASN A 145 -10.49 -13.43 -4.82
N ASP A 146 -9.37 -13.39 -4.09
CA ASP A 146 -8.17 -14.16 -4.42
C ASP A 146 -7.37 -14.57 -3.18
N LYS A 147 -7.74 -15.73 -2.62
CA LYS A 147 -7.01 -16.35 -1.51
C LYS A 147 -5.56 -16.70 -1.84
N ASN A 148 -5.15 -16.75 -3.12
CA ASN A 148 -3.75 -17.03 -3.45
C ASN A 148 -2.82 -15.91 -3.01
N LYS A 149 -3.32 -14.66 -2.90
CA LYS A 149 -2.55 -13.52 -2.42
C LYS A 149 -1.93 -13.75 -1.04
N ILE A 150 -2.66 -14.42 -0.15
CA ILE A 150 -2.16 -14.76 1.19
C ILE A 150 -1.48 -16.13 1.23
N LYS A 151 -1.86 -17.05 0.34
CA LYS A 151 -1.27 -18.38 0.25
C LYS A 151 0.24 -18.34 0.03
N PHE A 152 0.73 -17.50 -0.89
CA PHE A 152 2.17 -17.36 -1.14
C PHE A 152 2.90 -16.91 0.13
N PHE A 153 2.34 -15.91 0.82
CA PHE A 153 2.88 -15.42 2.09
C PHE A 153 2.93 -16.52 3.16
N LEU A 154 1.88 -17.33 3.31
CA LEU A 154 1.85 -18.43 4.28
C LEU A 154 2.87 -19.53 3.96
N THR A 155 2.97 -19.92 2.69
CA THR A 155 3.86 -21.02 2.27
C THR A 155 5.33 -20.64 2.29
N ASP A 156 5.66 -19.36 2.09
CA ASP A 156 7.02 -18.84 2.23
C ASP A 156 7.45 -18.78 3.70
N ARG A 157 6.57 -18.27 4.59
CA ARG A 157 6.85 -18.12 6.02
C ARG A 157 6.79 -19.44 6.79
N PHE A 158 5.94 -20.38 6.38
CA PHE A 158 5.75 -21.69 7.03
C PHE A 158 5.98 -22.85 6.04
N PRO A 159 7.22 -23.03 5.54
CA PRO A 159 7.50 -24.01 4.48
C PRO A 159 7.19 -25.44 4.91
N ASN A 160 7.39 -25.78 6.20
CA ASN A 160 7.11 -27.10 6.75
C ASN A 160 5.60 -27.43 6.80
N HIS A 161 4.72 -26.43 6.69
CA HIS A 161 3.26 -26.60 6.75
C HIS A 161 2.60 -26.40 5.38
N LYS A 162 3.38 -26.35 4.29
CA LYS A 162 2.87 -26.11 2.94
C LYS A 162 1.71 -27.03 2.55
N ASN A 163 1.81 -28.33 2.86
CA ASN A 163 0.76 -29.30 2.54
C ASN A 163 -0.59 -28.97 3.23
N ILE A 164 -0.54 -28.52 4.47
CA ILE A 164 -1.74 -28.13 5.24
C ILE A 164 -2.33 -26.84 4.67
N VAL A 165 -1.48 -25.85 4.40
CA VAL A 165 -1.91 -24.59 3.76
C VAL A 165 -2.57 -24.88 2.41
N ASP A 166 -1.93 -25.69 1.55
CA ASP A 166 -2.45 -26.05 0.23
C ASP A 166 -3.81 -26.75 0.30
N LYS A 167 -4.00 -27.67 1.26
CA LYS A 167 -5.26 -28.41 1.43
C LYS A 167 -6.39 -27.59 2.02
N HIS A 168 -6.10 -26.65 2.92
CA HIS A 168 -7.11 -25.99 3.75
C HIS A 168 -7.26 -24.48 3.52
N ILE A 169 -6.53 -23.88 2.57
CA ILE A 169 -6.59 -22.44 2.26
C ILE A 169 -8.03 -21.93 2.06
N ASP A 170 -8.86 -22.71 1.39
CA ASP A 170 -10.25 -22.35 1.10
C ASP A 170 -11.14 -22.37 2.34
N SER A 171 -10.77 -23.14 3.35
CA SER A 171 -11.50 -23.23 4.62
C SER A 171 -11.01 -22.23 5.68
N PHE A 172 -9.85 -21.60 5.47
CA PHE A 172 -9.35 -20.56 6.36
C PHE A 172 -10.20 -19.28 6.28
N ILE A 173 -10.45 -18.72 7.46
CA ILE A 173 -11.03 -17.40 7.66
C ILE A 173 -9.90 -16.51 8.19
N PHE A 174 -9.48 -15.54 7.38
CA PHE A 174 -8.43 -14.61 7.76
C PHE A 174 -9.02 -13.42 8.49
N ARG A 175 -8.35 -12.95 9.54
CA ARG A 175 -8.70 -11.72 10.24
C ARG A 175 -7.45 -10.90 10.46
N ILE A 176 -7.59 -9.58 10.36
CA ILE A 176 -6.49 -8.67 10.67
C ILE A 176 -6.86 -7.84 11.90
N LEU A 177 -5.91 -7.65 12.79
CA LEU A 177 -6.05 -6.86 14.01
C LEU A 177 -5.05 -5.72 13.95
N LYS A 178 -5.55 -4.48 14.01
CA LYS A 178 -4.68 -3.31 13.88
C LYS A 178 -3.69 -3.25 15.04
N ILE A 179 -2.44 -2.95 14.70
CA ILE A 179 -1.38 -2.63 15.65
C ILE A 179 -1.09 -1.13 15.57
N ASN A 180 -0.79 -0.51 16.71
CA ASN A 180 -0.34 0.88 16.76
C ASN A 180 1.15 1.00 16.38
N GLU A 181 1.49 0.46 15.22
CA GLU A 181 2.81 0.54 14.61
C GLU A 181 2.64 0.93 13.14
N GLU A 182 3.60 1.71 12.65
CA GLU A 182 3.62 2.20 11.28
C GLU A 182 5.01 2.00 10.70
N ILE A 183 5.05 1.59 9.44
CA ILE A 183 6.30 1.50 8.66
C ILE A 183 6.15 2.32 7.39
N PHE A 184 7.29 2.68 6.84
CA PHE A 184 7.39 3.61 5.72
C PHE A 184 8.18 2.97 4.59
N TYR A 185 7.76 3.21 3.35
CA TYR A 185 8.58 2.97 2.16
C TYR A 185 9.06 4.31 1.61
N ASN A 186 10.37 4.52 1.61
CA ASN A 186 11.01 5.75 1.17
C ASN A 186 11.56 5.59 -0.25
N HIS A 187 10.78 6.05 -1.24
CA HIS A 187 11.15 5.93 -2.64
C HIS A 187 11.98 7.15 -3.10
N SER A 188 13.21 6.89 -3.55
CA SER A 188 14.10 7.92 -4.10
C SER A 188 13.91 8.07 -5.60
N ILE A 189 13.57 9.28 -6.04
CA ILE A 189 13.35 9.63 -7.45
C ILE A 189 13.98 10.99 -7.77
N THR A 190 14.56 11.15 -8.96
CA THR A 190 15.06 12.46 -9.42
C THR A 190 13.90 13.41 -9.70
N GLU A 191 14.10 14.71 -9.54
CA GLU A 191 13.03 15.72 -9.77
C GLU A 191 12.48 15.65 -11.20
N ASP A 192 13.35 15.50 -12.20
CA ASP A 192 12.93 15.38 -13.60
C ASP A 192 12.10 14.13 -13.88
N ALA A 193 12.60 12.95 -13.52
CA ALA A 193 11.84 11.71 -13.67
C ALA A 193 10.49 11.76 -12.94
N PHE A 194 10.43 12.41 -11.78
CA PHE A 194 9.18 12.58 -11.06
C PHE A 194 8.18 13.40 -11.88
N ILE A 195 8.60 14.55 -12.43
CA ILE A 195 7.72 15.40 -13.27
C ILE A 195 7.27 14.65 -14.53
N ASP A 196 8.17 13.92 -15.18
CA ASP A 196 7.88 13.18 -16.41
C ASP A 196 6.85 12.05 -16.20
N MET A 197 6.72 11.55 -14.97
CA MET A 197 5.74 10.52 -14.60
C MET A 197 4.34 11.08 -14.25
N LEU A 198 4.16 12.40 -14.23
CA LEU A 198 2.90 13.03 -13.86
C LEU A 198 1.96 13.16 -15.05
N GLU A 199 0.71 12.74 -14.86
CA GLU A 199 -0.33 12.77 -15.89
C GLU A 199 -1.35 13.90 -15.64
N ASP A 200 -1.87 14.49 -16.72
CA ASP A 200 -2.86 15.58 -16.69
C ASP A 200 -4.25 15.16 -16.23
N SER A 201 -4.58 13.88 -16.41
CA SER A 201 -5.92 13.37 -16.14
C SER A 201 -5.87 11.99 -15.52
N LYS A 202 -6.80 11.73 -14.59
CA LYS A 202 -7.00 10.39 -14.05
C LYS A 202 -7.64 9.52 -15.11
N LEU A 203 -6.92 8.50 -15.58
CA LEU A 203 -7.53 7.43 -16.36
C LEU A 203 -8.36 6.52 -15.43
N GLN A 204 -9.51 6.06 -15.91
CA GLN A 204 -10.54 5.38 -15.10
C GLN A 204 -10.04 4.11 -14.36
N ASN A 205 -8.97 3.47 -14.84
CA ASN A 205 -8.54 2.15 -14.36
C ASN A 205 -7.24 2.13 -13.55
N LYS A 206 -6.63 3.29 -13.26
CA LYS A 206 -5.24 3.34 -12.79
C LYS A 206 -5.13 3.90 -11.35
N ASN A 207 -4.17 3.33 -10.61
CA ASN A 207 -3.89 3.63 -9.19
C ASN A 207 -3.17 4.97 -9.04
N TYR A 208 -3.93 6.05 -9.17
CA TYR A 208 -3.39 7.39 -9.07
C TYR A 208 -3.55 7.99 -7.68
N ILE A 209 -2.49 8.64 -7.22
CA ILE A 209 -2.60 9.68 -6.21
C ILE A 209 -2.64 11.05 -6.89
N THR A 210 -3.36 11.98 -6.27
CA THR A 210 -3.42 13.37 -6.71
C THR A 210 -2.23 14.13 -6.16
N ILE A 211 -1.58 14.94 -7.01
CA ILE A 211 -0.39 15.72 -6.66
C ILE A 211 -0.62 17.18 -7.04
N GLU A 212 -0.51 18.09 -6.07
CA GLU A 212 -0.43 19.53 -6.34
C GLU A 212 1.03 19.93 -6.56
N ILE A 213 1.33 20.35 -7.78
CA ILE A 213 2.61 20.94 -8.17
C ILE A 213 2.53 22.46 -7.99
N PRO A 214 3.44 23.06 -7.23
CA PRO A 214 3.59 24.51 -7.20
C PRO A 214 4.12 25.01 -8.55
N VAL A 215 3.40 25.95 -9.14
CA VAL A 215 3.78 26.59 -10.42
C VAL A 215 3.88 28.09 -10.20
N VAL A 216 4.89 28.72 -10.80
CA VAL A 216 4.98 30.17 -10.82
C VAL A 216 4.70 30.69 -12.22
N GLU A 217 3.77 31.62 -12.30
CA GLU A 217 3.48 32.41 -13.49
C GLU A 217 4.33 33.69 -13.44
N ILE A 218 5.24 33.86 -14.40
CA ILE A 218 6.06 35.05 -14.60
C ILE A 218 5.53 35.77 -15.85
N LYS A 219 4.61 36.71 -15.66
CA LYS A 219 4.08 37.50 -16.77
C LYS A 219 4.98 38.70 -17.03
N LYS A 220 5.68 38.69 -18.15
CA LYS A 220 6.35 39.88 -18.68
C LYS A 220 5.34 40.70 -19.47
N ILE A 221 5.23 41.98 -19.16
CA ILE A 221 4.40 42.94 -19.89
C ILE A 221 5.37 43.83 -20.65
N VAL A 222 5.37 43.68 -21.97
CA VAL A 222 6.21 44.44 -22.90
C VAL A 222 5.44 45.67 -23.36
N LYS A 223 6.04 46.84 -23.23
CA LYS A 223 5.50 48.09 -23.79
C LYS A 223 6.61 48.81 -24.55
N SER A 224 6.28 49.50 -25.62
CA SER A 224 7.20 50.41 -26.29
C SER A 224 6.46 51.63 -26.81
N ASN A 225 7.11 52.78 -26.72
CA ASN A 225 6.65 54.00 -27.37
C ASN A 225 7.35 54.24 -28.71
N ILE A 226 8.28 53.36 -29.11
CA ILE A 226 9.19 53.53 -30.25
C ILE A 226 8.97 52.43 -31.30
N LEU A 227 8.81 51.19 -30.86
CA LEU A 227 8.57 50.04 -31.74
C LEU A 227 7.09 49.99 -32.16
N ASP A 228 6.85 49.48 -33.36
CA ASP A 228 5.50 49.22 -33.85
C ASP A 228 4.83 48.06 -33.09
N LYS A 229 3.51 47.99 -33.19
CA LYS A 229 2.70 47.02 -32.44
C LYS A 229 3.02 45.57 -32.82
N GLU A 230 3.28 45.27 -34.10
CA GLU A 230 3.58 43.91 -34.54
C GLU A 230 4.89 43.41 -33.92
N THR A 231 5.90 44.28 -33.86
CA THR A 231 7.17 43.99 -33.19
C THR A 231 6.99 43.78 -31.68
N VAL A 232 6.19 44.63 -31.01
CA VAL A 232 5.89 44.47 -29.57
C VAL A 232 5.13 43.18 -29.29
N ASP A 233 4.12 42.86 -30.10
CA ASP A 233 3.33 41.64 -29.97
C ASP A 233 4.20 40.40 -30.21
N SER A 234 5.10 40.42 -31.20
CA SER A 234 6.06 39.32 -31.43
C SER A 234 7.04 39.11 -30.26
N ILE A 235 7.51 40.19 -29.63
CA ILE A 235 8.35 40.08 -28.43
C ILE A 235 7.54 39.53 -27.26
N GLN A 236 6.29 39.99 -27.09
CA GLN A 236 5.39 39.52 -26.05
C GLN A 236 5.09 38.02 -26.20
N GLU A 237 4.79 37.54 -27.41
CA GLU A 237 4.58 36.12 -27.71
C GLU A 237 5.77 35.26 -27.28
N LYS A 238 7.00 35.68 -27.59
CA LYS A 238 8.22 34.98 -27.17
C LYS A 238 8.39 34.89 -25.66
N PHE A 239 7.98 35.92 -24.91
CA PHE A 239 8.00 35.86 -23.45
C PHE A 239 6.86 35.00 -22.89
N ASP A 240 5.71 34.99 -23.55
CA ASP A 240 4.56 34.19 -23.12
C ASP A 240 4.78 32.68 -23.30
N GLU A 241 5.64 32.25 -24.23
CA GLU A 241 6.10 30.85 -24.36
C GLU A 241 6.72 30.29 -23.06
N TYR A 242 7.36 31.15 -22.26
CA TYR A 242 8.09 30.77 -21.03
C TYR A 242 7.43 31.36 -19.79
N LYS A 243 6.11 31.56 -19.83
CA LYS A 243 5.39 32.24 -18.76
C LYS A 243 5.20 31.40 -17.50
N TYR A 244 5.17 30.07 -17.61
CA TYR A 244 4.86 29.17 -16.50
C TYR A 244 6.05 28.28 -16.18
N PHE A 245 6.45 28.22 -14.92
CA PHE A 245 7.58 27.41 -14.45
C PHE A 245 7.16 26.45 -13.36
N ASN A 246 7.57 25.19 -13.50
CA ASN A 246 7.45 24.21 -12.43
C ASN A 246 8.43 24.56 -11.30
N MET A 247 7.95 24.71 -10.07
CA MET A 247 8.80 25.05 -8.93
C MET A 247 9.57 23.83 -8.36
N ILE A 248 9.34 22.62 -8.86
CA ILE A 248 10.06 21.40 -8.44
C ILE A 248 11.42 21.33 -9.14
N ASN A 249 11.46 21.45 -10.47
CA ASN A 249 12.70 21.35 -11.27
C ASN A 249 13.08 22.64 -12.03
N GLY A 250 12.24 23.68 -11.99
CA GLY A 250 12.51 24.98 -12.63
C GLY A 250 12.26 25.01 -14.14
N LYS A 251 11.73 23.95 -14.74
CA LYS A 251 11.48 23.88 -16.19
C LYS A 251 10.20 24.63 -16.60
N PRO A 252 10.17 25.23 -17.80
CA PRO A 252 8.96 25.85 -18.34
C PRO A 252 7.88 24.80 -18.66
N ILE A 253 6.61 25.17 -18.50
CA ILE A 253 5.45 24.32 -18.79
C ILE A 253 4.61 25.00 -19.89
N SER A 254 4.34 24.27 -20.97
CA SER A 254 3.45 24.74 -22.04
C SER A 254 1.98 24.56 -21.63
N CYS A 255 1.30 25.67 -21.34
CA CYS A 255 -0.15 25.79 -21.09
C CYS A 255 -0.71 25.21 -19.77
N LEU A 256 -1.43 26.07 -19.01
CA LEU A 256 -2.22 25.68 -17.83
C LEU A 256 -3.72 25.74 -18.14
N ASN A 257 -4.41 24.61 -18.05
CA ASN A 257 -5.86 24.55 -17.95
C ASN A 257 -6.27 23.66 -16.77
N LYS A 258 -6.46 24.28 -15.59
CA LYS A 258 -7.52 24.02 -14.58
C LYS A 258 -7.04 24.41 -13.17
N ILE A 259 -7.86 25.22 -12.50
CA ILE A 259 -7.85 25.38 -11.04
C ILE A 259 -9.05 24.58 -10.53
N SER A 260 -8.84 23.67 -9.58
CA SER A 260 -9.94 23.10 -8.80
C SER A 260 -9.56 22.90 -7.34
N ASN A 261 -10.58 23.07 -6.49
CA ASN A 261 -10.50 23.15 -5.04
C ASN A 261 -10.02 21.85 -4.35
N SER A 262 -9.28 22.08 -3.26
CA SER A 262 -8.93 21.17 -2.15
C SER A 262 -8.63 19.72 -2.51
N THR A 263 -7.33 19.40 -2.55
CA THR A 263 -6.85 18.01 -2.63
C THR A 263 -5.73 17.74 -1.61
N ASN A 264 -5.45 16.45 -1.38
CA ASN A 264 -4.74 15.98 -0.18
C ASN A 264 -3.20 15.98 -0.27
N LEU A 265 -2.56 16.49 -1.31
CA LEU A 265 -1.09 16.47 -1.36
C LEU A 265 -0.49 17.71 -2.04
N SER A 266 0.33 18.45 -1.29
CA SER A 266 1.13 19.56 -1.82
C SER A 266 2.62 19.24 -1.71
N ILE A 267 3.34 19.33 -2.83
CA ILE A 267 4.79 19.23 -2.82
C ILE A 267 5.36 20.63 -2.62
N GLU A 268 6.11 20.85 -1.56
CA GLU A 268 6.82 22.12 -1.37
C GLU A 268 8.10 22.13 -2.20
N SER A 269 8.30 23.18 -3.00
CA SER A 269 9.50 23.36 -3.81
C SER A 269 10.75 23.53 -2.95
N LYS A 270 11.80 22.77 -3.27
CA LYS A 270 13.16 23.07 -2.73
C LYS A 270 13.83 24.25 -3.44
N LEU A 271 13.31 24.65 -4.60
CA LEU A 271 13.82 25.79 -5.36
C LEU A 271 13.35 27.12 -4.75
N LYS A 272 14.31 28.02 -4.49
CA LYS A 272 14.02 29.41 -4.11
C LYS A 272 13.54 30.17 -5.35
N LYS A 273 12.52 31.03 -5.22
CA LYS A 273 11.97 31.86 -6.31
C LYS A 273 13.05 32.59 -7.14
N ASN A 274 14.13 33.03 -6.49
CA ASN A 274 15.23 33.75 -7.14
C ASN A 274 16.09 32.89 -8.08
N ASN A 275 15.98 31.55 -8.02
CA ASN A 275 16.77 30.64 -8.85
C ASN A 275 16.16 30.46 -10.24
N ILE A 276 14.83 30.61 -10.39
CA ILE A 276 14.10 30.42 -11.65
C ILE A 276 14.43 31.53 -12.64
N ALA A 277 14.68 32.75 -12.15
CA ALA A 277 15.08 33.89 -12.97
C ALA A 277 16.49 33.77 -13.59
N LYS A 278 17.26 32.71 -13.29
CA LYS A 278 18.68 32.56 -13.69
C LYS A 278 18.92 31.48 -14.75
N MET A 279 17.91 30.76 -15.23
CA MET A 279 18.10 29.63 -16.16
C MET A 279 17.79 29.97 -17.62
N GLN A 280 18.83 29.74 -18.43
CA GLN A 280 18.95 29.57 -19.88
C GLN A 280 18.45 30.69 -20.81
N SER A 281 19.42 31.22 -21.55
CA SER A 281 19.34 32.21 -22.61
C SER A 281 18.39 31.76 -23.73
N LEU A 282 17.38 32.59 -23.98
CA LEU A 282 16.46 32.49 -25.11
C LEU A 282 17.17 32.80 -26.43
N GLU A 283 16.76 32.09 -27.48
CA GLU A 283 17.13 32.36 -28.87
C GLU A 283 16.86 33.81 -29.28
N SER A 284 17.63 34.27 -30.27
CA SER A 284 17.89 35.68 -30.57
C SER A 284 16.64 36.54 -30.77
N ILE A 285 16.24 37.27 -29.72
CA ILE A 285 15.69 38.61 -29.88
C ILE A 285 16.89 39.52 -30.11
N SER A 286 16.87 40.33 -31.17
CA SER A 286 17.92 41.34 -31.38
C SER A 286 18.01 42.21 -30.13
N ILE A 287 19.17 42.26 -29.49
CA ILE A 287 19.43 43.06 -28.27
C ILE A 287 18.97 44.51 -28.49
N ASN A 288 19.09 45.01 -29.72
CA ASN A 288 18.66 46.35 -30.09
C ASN A 288 17.16 46.59 -29.86
N ASN A 289 16.30 45.60 -30.10
CA ASN A 289 14.86 45.75 -29.85
C ASN A 289 14.54 45.78 -28.35
N LEU A 290 15.35 45.11 -27.53
CA LEU A 290 15.18 45.12 -26.07
C LEU A 290 15.55 46.48 -25.44
N LEU A 291 16.34 47.31 -26.12
CA LEU A 291 16.69 48.66 -25.65
C LEU A 291 15.52 49.65 -25.73
N PHE A 292 14.50 49.33 -26.53
CA PHE A 292 13.36 50.20 -26.80
C PHE A 292 12.06 49.72 -26.18
N VAL A 293 12.11 48.71 -25.30
CA VAL A 293 10.94 48.18 -24.59
C VAL A 293 11.04 48.40 -23.09
N ASP A 294 9.94 48.82 -22.49
CA ASP A 294 9.71 48.79 -21.06
C ASP A 294 9.19 47.41 -20.66
N LEU A 295 9.92 46.73 -19.78
CA LEU A 295 9.55 45.41 -19.26
C LEU A 295 9.05 45.54 -17.83
N LYS A 296 7.76 45.26 -17.61
CA LYS A 296 7.22 45.04 -16.27
C LYS A 296 7.09 43.54 -16.02
N THR A 297 7.43 43.07 -14.81
CA THR A 297 7.27 41.67 -14.42
C THR A 297 6.25 41.56 -13.31
N ASP A 298 5.19 40.80 -13.55
CA ASP A 298 4.21 40.43 -12.53
C ASP A 298 4.37 38.92 -12.24
N ILE A 299 4.48 38.56 -10.96
CA ILE A 299 4.69 37.17 -10.51
C ILE A 299 3.47 36.69 -9.75
N LYS A 300 2.95 35.51 -10.09
CA LYS A 300 1.81 34.90 -9.42
C LYS A 300 2.10 33.44 -9.07
N ASP A 301 1.75 33.06 -7.84
CA ASP A 301 1.84 31.67 -7.40
C ASP A 301 0.54 30.94 -7.78
N LEU A 302 0.71 29.78 -8.41
CA LEU A 302 -0.36 28.90 -8.85
C LEU A 302 -0.11 27.48 -8.34
N LYS A 303 -1.15 26.66 -8.40
CA LYS A 303 -1.06 25.23 -8.17
C LYS A 303 -1.65 24.51 -9.37
N GLU A 304 -0.95 23.50 -9.82
CA GLU A 304 -1.41 22.58 -10.85
C GLU A 304 -1.66 21.21 -10.23
N THR A 305 -2.81 20.62 -10.53
CA THR A 305 -3.12 19.26 -10.10
C THR A 305 -2.74 18.27 -11.19
N LYS A 306 -1.83 17.35 -10.88
CA LYS A 306 -1.48 16.21 -11.72
C LYS A 306 -1.77 14.89 -10.98
N PHE A 307 -1.65 13.79 -11.70
CA PHE A 307 -1.89 12.44 -11.19
C PHE A 307 -0.62 11.59 -11.31
N PHE A 308 -0.30 10.84 -10.26
CA PHE A 308 0.88 9.98 -10.22
C PHE A 308 0.52 8.53 -9.98
N ASN A 309 0.91 7.65 -10.90
CA ASN A 309 0.61 6.22 -10.83
C ASN A 309 1.56 5.53 -9.86
N ILE A 310 1.03 5.02 -8.76
CA ILE A 310 1.84 4.38 -7.70
C ILE A 310 2.04 2.87 -7.93
N THR A 311 1.44 2.29 -8.97
CA THR A 311 1.49 0.84 -9.19
C THR A 311 2.92 0.36 -9.42
N ASP A 312 3.71 1.10 -10.19
CA ASP A 312 5.10 0.72 -10.49
C ASP A 312 6.00 0.83 -9.26
N ILE A 313 5.73 1.79 -8.38
CA ILE A 313 6.49 1.98 -7.13
C ILE A 313 6.31 0.79 -6.18
N PHE A 314 5.10 0.22 -6.14
CA PHE A 314 4.76 -0.94 -5.32
C PHE A 314 5.05 -2.29 -6.01
N ARG A 315 5.54 -2.30 -7.26
CA ARG A 315 6.09 -3.52 -7.87
C ARG A 315 7.46 -3.86 -7.29
N ASP A 316 8.22 -2.86 -6.89
CA ASP A 316 9.60 -2.99 -6.44
C ASP A 316 9.74 -3.21 -4.91
N ILE A 317 8.63 -3.26 -4.19
CA ILE A 317 8.58 -3.60 -2.75
C ILE A 317 8.49 -5.11 -2.59
#